data_AF-A0A2N1N3R5-F1
#
_entry.id   AF-A0A2N1N3R5-F1
#
_cell.length_a   1.000
_cell.length_b   1.000
_cell.length_c   1.000
_cell.angle_alpha   90.00
_cell.angle_beta   90.00
_cell.angle_gamma   90.00
#
_symmetry.space_group_name_H-M   'P 1'
#
loop_
_entity.id
_entity.type
_entity.pdbx_description
1 polymer ?
#
loop_
_entity_poly.entity_id
_entity_poly.type
_entity_poly.pdbx_seq_one_letter_code
_entity_poly.pdbx_strand_id
1 'polypeptide(L)'
;MQTLSPPTTPPSTNTNEHKCSVCKKIFKNKAGLTRHNTVIRKYNTLREGLPVVPTSLTELFKNDLIYFIHRRLPNGFKNAGKKMVSIPCSESQFHAIFENHIHFYSKKSGVYKCWFRGKEGEEKLNQIFGNTDWGIKYYNQNQMTFVVLTDNHILHQKTETNPLALATIKKASSAVKPKKSFSKYKYGEIVIEWKRKRDKDAIGNICSAGFIYFHFFTKQAYII
;
A
#
# COMPACT_ATOMS: atom_id res chain seq x y z
N MET A 1 -47.58 -49.54 6.82
CA MET A 1 -46.14 -49.67 6.51
C MET A 1 -45.50 -48.30 6.63
N GLN A 2 -44.67 -48.09 7.65
CA GLN A 2 -43.96 -46.84 7.88
C GLN A 2 -42.71 -46.78 6.98
N THR A 3 -42.60 -45.74 6.17
CA THR A 3 -41.41 -45.45 5.36
C THR A 3 -40.42 -44.62 6.18
N LEU A 4 -39.33 -45.26 6.62
CA LEU A 4 -38.19 -44.60 7.24
C LEU A 4 -37.43 -43.77 6.19
N SER A 5 -37.26 -42.48 6.44
CA SER A 5 -36.41 -41.59 5.64
C SER A 5 -34.95 -41.72 6.10
N PRO A 6 -33.95 -41.72 5.20
CA PRO A 6 -32.55 -41.83 5.58
C PRO A 6 -32.01 -40.53 6.22
N PRO A 7 -31.01 -40.62 7.12
CA PRO A 7 -30.48 -39.45 7.81
C PRO A 7 -29.64 -38.61 6.84
N THR A 8 -30.03 -37.34 6.69
CA THR A 8 -29.25 -36.35 5.94
C THR A 8 -27.98 -36.04 6.72
N THR A 9 -26.84 -36.52 6.24
CA THR A 9 -25.53 -36.14 6.77
C THR A 9 -25.23 -34.70 6.33
N PRO A 10 -24.89 -33.76 7.22
CA PRO A 10 -24.48 -32.42 6.81
C PRO A 10 -23.18 -32.49 5.99
N PRO A 11 -23.05 -31.75 4.88
CA PRO A 11 -21.78 -31.68 4.17
C PRO A 11 -20.77 -30.99 5.08
N SER A 12 -19.70 -31.72 5.42
CA SER A 12 -18.55 -31.16 6.12
C SER A 12 -17.97 -29.99 5.32
N THR A 13 -18.12 -28.77 5.82
CA THR A 13 -17.45 -27.58 5.30
C THR A 13 -15.96 -27.65 5.59
N ASN A 14 -15.23 -28.45 4.81
CA ASN A 14 -13.78 -28.37 4.73
C ASN A 14 -13.39 -27.19 3.85
N THR A 15 -13.64 -25.97 4.33
CA THR A 15 -13.21 -24.72 3.66
C THR A 15 -11.73 -24.44 3.98
N ASN A 16 -10.85 -25.33 3.54
CA ASN A 16 -9.43 -24.99 3.43
C ASN A 16 -9.25 -24.04 2.25
N GLU A 17 -9.47 -22.75 2.49
CA GLU A 17 -9.23 -21.72 1.49
C GLU A 17 -7.76 -21.76 1.04
N HIS A 18 -7.52 -22.10 -0.23
CA HIS A 18 -6.16 -22.09 -0.79
C HIS A 18 -5.71 -20.65 -1.04
N LYS A 19 -5.20 -20.00 0.01
CA LYS A 19 -4.86 -18.57 0.04
C LYS A 19 -3.35 -18.33 0.07
N CYS A 20 -2.87 -17.38 -0.73
CA CYS A 20 -1.47 -16.94 -0.69
C CYS A 20 -1.17 -16.09 0.54
N SER A 21 -0.09 -16.38 1.28
CA SER A 21 0.33 -15.61 2.47
C SER A 21 0.84 -14.20 2.16
N VAL A 22 1.38 -13.98 0.95
CA VAL A 22 1.95 -12.69 0.53
C VAL A 22 0.87 -11.77 -0.05
N CYS A 23 0.15 -12.23 -1.09
CA CYS A 23 -0.82 -11.39 -1.81
C CYS A 23 -2.30 -11.61 -1.41
N LYS A 24 -2.58 -12.62 -0.57
CA LYS A 24 -3.94 -12.96 -0.09
C LYS A 24 -4.94 -13.37 -1.17
N LYS A 25 -4.47 -13.63 -2.40
CA LYS A 25 -5.30 -14.19 -3.46
C LYS A 25 -5.74 -15.61 -3.10
N ILE A 26 -7.03 -15.87 -3.27
CA ILE A 26 -7.66 -17.18 -3.05
C ILE A 26 -7.68 -17.95 -4.38
N PHE A 27 -7.41 -19.24 -4.32
CA PHE A 27 -7.37 -20.14 -5.46
C PHE A 27 -8.41 -21.25 -5.31
N LYS A 28 -8.93 -21.72 -6.45
CA LYS A 28 -9.91 -22.81 -6.48
C LYS A 28 -9.34 -24.14 -5.99
N ASN A 29 -8.04 -24.37 -6.14
CA ASN A 29 -7.37 -25.62 -5.79
C ASN A 29 -5.91 -25.39 -5.36
N LYS A 30 -5.33 -26.38 -4.69
CA LYS A 30 -3.94 -26.38 -4.22
C LYS A 30 -2.93 -26.19 -5.37
N ALA A 31 -3.15 -26.82 -6.52
CA ALA A 31 -2.26 -26.71 -7.68
C ALA A 31 -2.11 -25.26 -8.17
N GLY A 32 -3.22 -24.51 -8.22
CA GLY A 32 -3.23 -23.08 -8.56
C GLY A 32 -2.44 -22.24 -7.55
N LEU A 33 -2.62 -22.50 -6.26
CA LEU A 33 -1.85 -21.85 -5.20
C LEU A 33 -0.35 -22.16 -5.31
N THR A 34 0.04 -23.42 -5.52
CA THR A 34 1.46 -23.82 -5.66
C THR A 34 2.13 -23.13 -6.83
N ARG A 35 1.47 -23.09 -8.01
CA ARG A 35 1.99 -22.39 -9.19
C ARG A 35 2.16 -20.90 -8.91
N HIS A 36 1.18 -20.28 -8.26
CA HIS A 36 1.26 -18.88 -7.88
C HIS A 36 2.38 -18.60 -6.88
N ASN A 37 2.53 -19.41 -5.83
CA ASN A 37 3.58 -19.26 -4.83
C ASN A 37 4.98 -19.37 -5.47
N THR A 38 5.15 -20.24 -6.48
CA THR A 38 6.40 -20.32 -7.24
C THR A 38 6.72 -19.00 -7.94
N VAL A 39 5.71 -18.32 -8.49
CA VAL A 39 5.88 -17.01 -9.13
C VAL A 39 6.20 -15.93 -8.09
N ILE A 40 5.46 -15.88 -6.98
CA ILE A 40 5.72 -14.92 -5.89
C ILE A 40 7.11 -15.12 -5.28
N ARG A 41 7.54 -16.37 -5.07
CA ARG A 41 8.89 -16.68 -4.57
C ARG A 41 9.95 -16.07 -5.49
N LYS A 42 9.81 -16.24 -6.81
CA LYS A 42 10.73 -15.63 -7.79
C LYS A 42 10.79 -14.10 -7.72
N TYR A 43 9.70 -13.44 -7.30
CA TYR A 43 9.70 -11.98 -7.14
C TYR A 43 10.41 -11.54 -5.87
N ASN A 44 10.45 -12.38 -4.84
CA ASN A 44 11.06 -12.08 -3.54
C ASN A 44 12.50 -12.57 -3.42
N THR A 45 12.95 -13.43 -4.33
CA THR A 45 14.36 -13.81 -4.44
C THR A 45 15.16 -12.67 -5.08
N LEU A 46 16.17 -12.17 -4.34
CA LEU A 46 17.13 -11.22 -4.88
C LEU A 46 17.88 -11.85 -6.06
N ARG A 47 18.12 -11.05 -7.10
CA ARG A 47 18.86 -11.51 -8.28
C ARG A 47 20.32 -11.77 -7.93
N GLU A 48 20.89 -12.78 -8.56
CA GLU A 48 22.33 -13.04 -8.51
C GLU A 48 23.12 -11.81 -8.96
N GLY A 49 24.21 -11.51 -8.24
CA GLY A 49 25.09 -10.37 -8.52
C GLY A 49 24.66 -9.03 -7.90
N LEU A 50 23.50 -8.94 -7.24
CA LEU A 50 23.13 -7.75 -6.47
C LEU A 50 23.80 -7.79 -5.08
N PRO A 51 24.35 -6.65 -4.60
CA PRO A 51 24.98 -6.60 -3.29
C PRO A 51 23.94 -6.84 -2.19
N VAL A 52 24.31 -7.60 -1.17
CA VAL A 52 23.52 -7.73 0.06
C VAL A 52 23.68 -6.44 0.85
N VAL A 53 22.55 -5.88 1.32
CA VAL A 53 22.56 -4.65 2.12
C VAL A 53 22.64 -5.03 3.60
N PRO A 54 23.62 -4.54 4.35
CA PRO A 54 23.68 -4.73 5.81
C PRO A 54 22.40 -4.25 6.50
N THR A 55 21.97 -4.97 7.54
CA THR A 55 20.76 -4.63 8.31
C THR A 55 20.79 -3.21 8.86
N SER A 56 21.94 -2.75 9.36
CA SER A 56 22.09 -1.38 9.89
C SER A 56 21.80 -0.30 8.84
N LEU A 57 22.28 -0.47 7.61
CA LEU A 57 21.98 0.44 6.50
C LEU A 57 20.52 0.37 6.08
N THR A 58 19.91 -0.82 6.17
CA THR A 58 18.49 -1.01 5.90
C THR A 58 17.63 -0.25 6.92
N GLU A 59 17.97 -0.29 8.21
CA GLU A 59 17.25 0.45 9.26
C GLU A 59 17.40 1.97 9.12
N LEU A 60 18.60 2.47 8.83
CA LEU A 60 18.80 3.89 8.54
C LEU A 60 17.95 4.33 7.34
N PHE A 61 17.92 3.52 6.28
CA PHE A 61 17.15 3.85 5.11
C PHE A 61 15.63 3.79 5.37
N LYS A 62 15.13 2.87 6.21
CA LYS A 62 13.72 2.88 6.65
C LYS A 62 13.35 4.21 7.31
N ASN A 63 14.21 4.76 8.17
CA ASN A 63 13.98 6.07 8.79
C ASN A 63 13.92 7.20 7.75
N ASP A 64 14.76 7.15 6.72
CA ASP A 64 14.69 8.10 5.61
C ASP A 64 13.33 8.00 4.88
N LEU A 65 12.85 6.78 4.60
CA LEU A 65 11.55 6.57 3.96
C LEU A 65 10.42 7.17 4.81
N ILE A 66 10.42 6.92 6.13
CA ILE A 66 9.44 7.47 7.07
C ILE A 66 9.48 9.00 7.05
N TYR A 67 10.68 9.61 7.13
CA TYR A 67 10.86 11.05 7.07
C TYR A 67 10.23 11.66 5.81
N PHE A 68 10.51 11.08 4.64
CA PHE A 68 9.95 11.58 3.38
C PHE A 68 8.43 11.35 3.25
N ILE A 69 7.89 10.29 3.83
CA ILE A 69 6.44 10.07 3.95
C ILE A 69 5.82 11.17 4.82
N HIS A 70 6.37 11.41 6.01
CA HIS A 70 5.94 12.47 6.95
C HIS A 70 5.94 13.85 6.33
N ARG A 71 6.95 14.16 5.51
CA ARG A 71 7.02 15.42 4.76
C ARG A 71 5.86 15.59 3.76
N ARG A 72 5.20 14.51 3.36
CA ARG A 72 4.00 14.51 2.49
C ARG A 72 2.68 14.34 3.26
N LEU A 73 2.69 14.48 4.59
CA LEU A 73 1.50 14.55 5.43
C LEU A 73 1.24 16.00 5.86
N PRO A 74 0.71 16.89 5.00
CA PRO A 74 0.57 18.32 5.29
C PRO A 74 -0.49 18.60 6.37
N ASN A 75 -0.38 19.77 7.00
CA ASN A 75 -1.46 20.33 7.82
C ASN A 75 -2.54 20.94 6.90
N GLY A 76 -3.81 20.78 7.27
CA GLY A 76 -4.96 21.43 6.64
C GLY A 76 -5.77 20.52 5.71
N PHE A 77 -7.09 20.51 5.93
CA PHE A 77 -8.06 19.63 5.25
C PHE A 77 -8.05 19.75 3.72
N LYS A 78 -7.80 20.96 3.20
CA LYS A 78 -7.69 21.22 1.75
C LYS A 78 -6.50 20.50 1.10
N ASN A 79 -5.51 20.14 1.90
CA ASN A 79 -4.29 19.46 1.45
C ASN A 79 -4.40 17.93 1.57
N ALA A 80 -5.52 17.38 2.03
CA ALA A 80 -5.76 15.95 2.09
C ALA A 80 -5.90 15.31 0.69
N GLY A 81 -5.91 13.98 0.64
CA GLY A 81 -6.10 13.21 -0.59
C GLY A 81 -4.82 12.53 -1.07
N LYS A 82 -4.74 12.30 -2.39
CA LYS A 82 -3.70 11.47 -3.00
C LYS A 82 -2.32 12.10 -2.89
N LYS A 83 -1.35 11.33 -2.41
CA LYS A 83 0.06 11.70 -2.26
C LYS A 83 0.96 10.74 -3.02
N MET A 84 2.12 11.27 -3.38
CA MET A 84 3.22 10.49 -3.95
C MET A 84 4.54 10.98 -3.37
N VAL A 85 5.37 10.03 -2.95
CA VAL A 85 6.75 10.23 -2.51
C VAL A 85 7.65 9.45 -3.46
N SER A 86 8.80 10.00 -3.83
CA SER A 86 9.81 9.29 -4.61
C SER A 86 11.21 9.55 -4.06
N ILE A 87 11.99 8.50 -3.86
CA ILE A 87 13.31 8.57 -3.21
C ILE A 87 14.30 7.70 -4.01
N PRO A 88 15.56 8.12 -4.20
CA PRO A 88 16.60 7.24 -4.74
C PRO A 88 16.70 5.96 -3.90
N CYS A 89 16.68 4.81 -4.56
CA CYS A 89 16.69 3.51 -3.88
C CYS A 89 17.27 2.47 -4.84
N SER A 90 18.35 1.80 -4.45
CA SER A 90 18.89 0.67 -5.21
C SER A 90 17.92 -0.52 -5.21
N GLU A 91 18.09 -1.45 -6.16
CA GLU A 91 17.28 -2.68 -6.20
C GLU A 91 17.49 -3.53 -4.94
N SER A 92 18.74 -3.62 -4.48
CA SER A 92 19.10 -4.33 -3.26
C SER A 92 18.45 -3.74 -2.01
N GLN A 93 18.44 -2.40 -1.86
CA GLN A 93 17.77 -1.74 -0.72
C GLN A 93 16.26 -2.01 -0.75
N PHE A 94 15.65 -1.96 -1.94
CA PHE A 94 14.23 -2.26 -2.07
C PHE A 94 13.91 -3.70 -1.64
N HIS A 95 14.71 -4.66 -2.12
CA HIS A 95 14.55 -6.07 -1.73
C HIS A 95 14.82 -6.29 -0.25
N ALA A 96 15.83 -5.64 0.34
CA ALA A 96 16.17 -5.78 1.76
C ALA A 96 15.03 -5.30 2.68
N ILE A 97 14.31 -4.24 2.30
CA ILE A 97 13.18 -3.71 3.09
C ILE A 97 11.89 -4.48 2.86
N PHE A 98 11.57 -4.80 1.60
CA PHE A 98 10.29 -5.37 1.21
C PHE A 98 10.36 -6.86 0.92
N GLU A 99 11.39 -7.54 1.42
CA GLU A 99 11.55 -8.99 1.30
C GLU A 99 10.27 -9.69 1.77
N ASN A 100 9.86 -10.75 1.06
CA ASN A 100 8.63 -11.50 1.31
C ASN A 100 7.33 -10.69 1.19
N HIS A 101 7.40 -9.43 0.76
CA HIS A 101 6.25 -8.56 0.55
C HIS A 101 6.14 -8.05 -0.89
N ILE A 102 6.98 -8.52 -1.81
CA ILE A 102 6.89 -8.20 -3.24
C ILE A 102 5.81 -9.05 -3.90
N HIS A 103 4.80 -8.39 -4.46
CA HIS A 103 3.65 -9.05 -5.05
C HIS A 103 3.75 -9.19 -6.57
N PHE A 104 4.57 -8.36 -7.22
CA PHE A 104 4.70 -8.34 -8.67
C PHE A 104 6.08 -7.88 -9.11
N TYR A 105 6.57 -8.50 -10.19
CA TYR A 105 7.72 -8.03 -10.94
C TYR A 105 7.49 -8.16 -12.45
N SER A 106 7.84 -7.12 -13.20
CA SER A 106 7.83 -7.12 -14.66
C SER A 106 9.26 -7.18 -15.21
N LYS A 107 9.63 -8.30 -15.84
CA LYS A 107 10.91 -8.44 -16.56
C LYS A 107 11.10 -7.40 -17.66
N LYS A 108 10.02 -7.08 -18.40
CA LYS A 108 10.06 -6.15 -19.54
C LYS A 108 10.37 -4.72 -19.10
N SER A 109 9.78 -4.27 -17.98
CA SER A 109 9.91 -2.89 -17.52
C SER A 109 10.85 -2.70 -16.33
N GLY A 110 11.32 -3.79 -15.72
CA GLY A 110 12.16 -3.73 -14.52
C GLY A 110 11.45 -3.12 -13.31
N VAL A 111 10.14 -3.34 -13.18
CA VAL A 111 9.29 -2.73 -12.14
C VAL A 111 8.90 -3.77 -11.10
N TYR A 112 9.19 -3.51 -9.82
CA TYR A 112 8.62 -4.24 -8.69
C TYR A 112 7.44 -3.49 -8.10
N LYS A 113 6.47 -4.21 -7.52
CA LYS A 113 5.36 -3.62 -6.78
C LYS A 113 5.00 -4.40 -5.52
N CYS A 114 4.66 -3.63 -4.49
CA CYS A 114 4.04 -4.11 -3.27
C CYS A 114 2.71 -3.37 -3.05
N TRP A 115 1.68 -4.09 -2.61
CA TRP A 115 0.35 -3.60 -2.30
C TRP A 115 0.02 -3.91 -0.85
N PHE A 116 -0.29 -2.88 -0.07
CA PHE A 116 -0.78 -3.02 1.29
C PHE A 116 -2.13 -2.31 1.42
N ARG A 117 -3.08 -2.98 2.07
CA ARG A 117 -4.47 -2.53 2.21
C ARG A 117 -5.08 -3.12 3.47
N GLY A 118 -6.02 -2.39 4.05
CA GLY A 118 -6.70 -2.80 5.27
C GLY A 118 -5.79 -2.88 6.49
N LYS A 119 -6.35 -3.36 7.61
CA LYS A 119 -5.66 -3.51 8.89
C LYS A 119 -4.42 -4.41 8.77
N GLU A 120 -4.53 -5.49 8.02
CA GLU A 120 -3.39 -6.40 7.79
C GLU A 120 -2.24 -5.71 7.02
N GLY A 121 -2.57 -4.82 6.08
CA GLY A 121 -1.57 -4.04 5.36
C GLY A 121 -0.86 -3.04 6.26
N GLU A 122 -1.59 -2.41 7.16
CA GLU A 122 -1.06 -1.52 8.19
C GLU A 122 -0.15 -2.26 9.17
N GLU A 123 -0.60 -3.38 9.73
CA GLU A 123 0.22 -4.22 10.63
C GLU A 123 1.53 -4.66 9.97
N LYS A 124 1.49 -5.07 8.69
CA LYS A 124 2.69 -5.41 7.92
C LYS A 124 3.63 -4.23 7.73
N LEU A 125 3.10 -3.05 7.44
CA LEU A 125 3.94 -1.85 7.29
C LEU A 125 4.54 -1.42 8.62
N ASN A 126 3.81 -1.56 9.72
CA ASN A 126 4.34 -1.31 11.06
C ASN A 126 5.52 -2.25 11.37
N GLN A 127 5.41 -3.53 10.99
CA GLN A 127 6.50 -4.50 11.12
C GLN A 127 7.69 -4.18 10.20
N ILE A 128 7.42 -3.85 8.92
CA ILE A 128 8.48 -3.50 7.95
C ILE A 128 9.26 -2.28 8.43
N PHE A 129 8.56 -1.23 8.86
CA PHE A 129 9.19 0.01 9.31
C PHE A 129 9.67 0.00 10.75
N GLY A 130 9.27 -0.98 11.57
CA GLY A 130 9.56 -1.02 13.00
C GLY A 130 8.96 0.17 13.77
N ASN A 131 7.90 0.79 13.24
CA ASN A 131 7.30 2.01 13.75
C ASN A 131 5.81 1.98 13.45
N THR A 132 4.94 2.27 14.42
CA THR A 132 3.47 2.32 14.22
C THR A 132 2.97 3.66 13.69
N ASP A 133 3.74 4.72 13.91
CA ASP A 133 3.39 6.11 13.59
C ASP A 133 4.08 6.58 12.29
N TRP A 134 4.64 5.65 11.51
CA TRP A 134 5.29 5.94 10.23
C TRP A 134 4.37 6.70 9.26
N GLY A 135 3.06 6.47 9.37
CA GLY A 135 2.02 7.05 8.53
C GLY A 135 1.21 8.15 9.20
N ILE A 136 1.56 8.61 10.41
CA ILE A 136 0.79 9.59 11.17
C ILE A 136 1.68 10.77 11.52
N LYS A 137 1.19 11.99 11.27
CA LYS A 137 1.85 13.23 11.67
C LYS A 137 0.93 14.08 12.52
N TYR A 138 1.40 14.37 13.73
CA TYR A 138 0.72 15.19 14.72
C TYR A 138 1.03 16.68 14.52
N TYR A 139 0.03 17.49 14.83
CA TYR A 139 0.06 18.94 14.78
C TYR A 139 -0.54 19.52 16.08
N ASN A 140 -0.30 20.80 16.29
CA ASN A 140 -0.94 21.55 17.37
C ASN A 140 -2.48 21.53 17.23
N GLN A 141 -3.18 21.94 18.30
CA GLN A 141 -4.65 21.98 18.35
C GLN A 141 -5.28 20.60 18.12
N ASN A 142 -4.62 19.56 18.62
CA ASN A 142 -5.10 18.19 18.53
C ASN A 142 -5.37 17.77 17.08
N GLN A 143 -4.60 18.23 16.10
CA GLN A 143 -4.79 17.84 14.71
C GLN A 143 -3.80 16.75 14.32
N MET A 144 -4.21 15.83 13.46
CA MET A 144 -3.30 14.86 12.85
C MET A 144 -3.64 14.60 11.39
N THR A 145 -2.61 14.35 10.59
CA THR A 145 -2.74 13.88 9.21
C THR A 145 -2.18 12.47 9.13
N PHE A 146 -2.94 11.54 8.57
CA PHE A 146 -2.57 10.14 8.52
C PHE A 146 -2.74 9.53 7.12
N VAL A 147 -1.97 8.48 6.84
CA VAL A 147 -2.07 7.64 5.65
C VAL A 147 -3.30 6.73 5.77
N VAL A 148 -4.11 6.68 4.73
CA VAL A 148 -5.34 5.88 4.71
C VAL A 148 -5.06 4.47 4.19
N LEU A 149 -5.17 3.47 5.08
CA LEU A 149 -5.14 2.04 4.75
C LEU A 149 -6.44 1.31 5.07
N THR A 150 -7.27 1.86 5.96
CA THR A 150 -8.60 1.33 6.28
C THR A 150 -9.64 2.43 6.11
N ASP A 151 -10.87 2.04 5.82
CA ASP A 151 -12.02 2.95 5.88
C ASP A 151 -12.47 3.24 7.33
N ASN A 152 -11.89 2.55 8.32
CA ASN A 152 -12.42 2.40 9.67
C ASN A 152 -11.97 3.44 10.72
N HIS A 153 -11.35 4.56 10.35
CA HIS A 153 -11.16 5.66 11.31
C HIS A 153 -12.47 6.43 11.66
N ILE A 154 -13.65 5.92 11.28
CA ILE A 154 -14.95 6.47 11.68
C ILE A 154 -15.34 6.08 13.11
N LEU A 155 -14.59 5.22 13.81
CA LEU A 155 -15.00 4.72 15.13
C LEU A 155 -14.82 5.68 16.32
N HIS A 156 -14.13 6.82 16.16
CA HIS A 156 -14.06 7.84 17.22
C HIS A 156 -14.14 9.26 16.66
N GLN A 157 -15.30 9.71 16.15
CA GLN A 157 -15.63 11.13 16.05
C GLN A 157 -17.09 11.35 15.60
N LYS A 158 -17.85 12.14 16.37
CA LYS A 158 -19.04 12.82 15.86
C LYS A 158 -18.59 13.77 14.74
N THR A 159 -19.23 13.69 13.59
CA THR A 159 -19.13 14.69 12.53
C THR A 159 -19.70 16.01 13.05
N GLU A 160 -18.88 16.89 13.62
CA GLU A 160 -19.23 18.30 13.66
C GLU A 160 -19.01 18.87 12.26
N THR A 161 -20.08 18.84 11.47
CA THR A 161 -20.13 19.48 10.16
C THR A 161 -19.92 20.97 10.33
N ASN A 162 -18.74 21.46 9.95
CA ASN A 162 -18.46 22.89 9.82
C ASN A 162 -19.48 23.53 8.85
N PRO A 163 -20.20 24.61 9.24
CA PRO A 163 -21.16 25.32 8.39
C PRO A 163 -20.58 25.76 7.03
N LEU A 164 -19.28 26.05 6.95
CA LEU A 164 -18.58 26.42 5.72
C LEU A 164 -18.37 25.23 4.76
N ALA A 165 -18.28 24.01 5.29
CA ALA A 165 -18.18 22.80 4.47
C ALA A 165 -19.51 22.52 3.75
N LEU A 166 -20.64 22.71 4.42
CA LEU A 166 -21.98 22.60 3.82
C LEU A 166 -22.22 23.65 2.73
N ALA A 167 -21.76 24.89 2.93
CA ALA A 167 -21.88 25.95 1.92
C ALA A 167 -21.03 25.66 0.66
N THR A 168 -19.89 24.99 0.81
CA THR A 168 -19.01 24.63 -0.31
C THR A 168 -19.60 23.46 -1.11
N ILE A 169 -20.24 22.50 -0.46
CA ILE A 169 -20.91 21.35 -1.10
C ILE A 169 -22.13 21.82 -1.93
N LYS A 170 -22.91 22.78 -1.43
CA LYS A 170 -24.07 23.35 -2.15
C LYS A 170 -23.69 24.14 -3.40
N LYS A 171 -22.47 24.71 -3.47
CA LYS A 171 -21.99 25.43 -4.67
C LYS A 171 -21.43 24.49 -5.74
N ALA A 172 -20.97 23.29 -5.38
CA ALA A 172 -20.37 22.33 -6.30
C ALA A 172 -21.40 21.40 -7.00
N SER A 173 -22.67 21.41 -6.58
CA SER A 173 -23.74 20.59 -7.19
C SER A 173 -24.29 21.15 -8.50
N SER A 174 -23.84 22.33 -8.93
CA SER A 174 -24.19 22.89 -10.23
C SER A 174 -23.06 22.65 -11.24
N ALA A 175 -23.26 21.62 -12.07
CA ALA A 175 -22.61 21.42 -13.37
C ALA A 175 -21.10 21.10 -13.40
N VAL A 176 -20.70 19.90 -12.97
CA VAL A 176 -19.63 19.14 -13.65
C VAL A 176 -19.91 17.63 -13.52
N LYS A 177 -20.19 16.94 -14.63
CA LYS A 177 -20.20 15.46 -14.65
C LYS A 177 -18.80 14.97 -14.27
N PRO A 178 -18.60 14.17 -13.20
CA PRO A 178 -17.28 13.72 -12.82
C PRO A 178 -16.75 12.78 -13.91
N LYS A 179 -15.70 13.19 -14.63
CA LYS A 179 -14.88 12.28 -15.44
C LYS A 179 -14.43 11.16 -14.50
N LYS A 180 -14.93 9.94 -14.69
CA LYS A 180 -14.42 8.73 -14.02
C LYS A 180 -12.98 8.48 -14.50
N SER A 181 -12.03 9.20 -13.93
CA SER A 181 -10.64 8.78 -13.94
C SER A 181 -10.56 7.59 -13.00
N PHE A 182 -10.50 6.38 -13.56
CA PHE A 182 -10.11 5.20 -12.79
C PHE A 182 -8.67 5.45 -12.33
N SER A 183 -8.49 6.04 -11.14
CA SER A 183 -7.18 6.19 -10.53
C SER A 183 -6.54 4.81 -10.50
N LYS A 184 -5.33 4.68 -11.07
CA LYS A 184 -4.50 3.46 -11.03
C LYS A 184 -4.35 2.90 -9.60
N TYR A 185 -4.53 3.75 -8.59
CA TYR A 185 -4.39 3.42 -7.17
C TYR A 185 -5.74 3.61 -6.46
N LYS A 186 -6.14 2.61 -5.69
CA LYS A 186 -7.40 2.61 -4.95
C LYS A 186 -7.27 3.41 -3.66
N TYR A 187 -8.38 4.01 -3.23
CA TYR A 187 -8.47 4.59 -1.89
C TYR A 187 -8.36 3.47 -0.84
N GLY A 188 -7.69 3.71 0.30
CA GLY A 188 -7.42 2.69 1.31
C GLY A 188 -6.31 1.69 0.94
N GLU A 189 -5.53 1.98 -0.10
CA GLU A 189 -4.40 1.16 -0.54
C GLU A 189 -3.14 2.03 -0.63
N ILE A 190 -2.02 1.50 -0.15
CA ILE A 190 -0.69 2.01 -0.48
C ILE A 190 -0.02 1.09 -1.49
N VAL A 191 0.49 1.71 -2.54
CA VAL A 191 1.25 1.00 -3.57
C VAL A 191 2.67 1.50 -3.55
N ILE A 192 3.58 0.57 -3.31
CA ILE A 192 5.01 0.82 -3.31
C ILE A 192 5.56 0.26 -4.61
N GLU A 193 6.09 1.11 -5.48
CA GLU A 193 6.69 0.71 -6.75
C GLU A 193 8.19 0.98 -6.70
N TRP A 194 9.01 0.04 -7.17
CA TRP A 194 10.41 0.30 -7.49
C TRP A 194 10.62 0.20 -8.98
N LYS A 195 11.39 1.13 -9.55
CA LYS A 195 11.79 1.10 -10.96
C LYS A 195 13.07 1.88 -11.21
N ARG A 196 13.83 1.46 -12.22
CA ARG A 196 14.94 2.22 -12.75
C ARG A 196 14.43 3.37 -13.62
N LYS A 197 14.89 4.58 -13.35
CA LYS A 197 14.77 5.72 -14.27
C LYS A 197 16.03 5.82 -15.12
N ARG A 198 15.84 6.21 -16.37
CA ARG A 198 16.90 6.61 -17.28
C ARG A 198 16.60 8.03 -17.72
N ASP A 199 17.63 8.85 -17.73
CA ASP A 199 17.58 10.18 -18.29
C ASP A 199 18.66 10.29 -19.36
N LYS A 200 18.36 11.05 -20.41
CA LYS A 200 19.28 11.29 -21.52
C LYS A 200 19.35 12.79 -21.75
N ASP A 201 20.56 13.34 -21.64
CA ASP A 201 20.75 14.78 -21.85
C ASP A 201 20.76 15.14 -23.35
N ALA A 202 20.83 16.45 -23.61
CA ALA A 202 20.79 16.99 -24.96
C ALA A 202 21.98 16.57 -25.85
N ILE A 203 23.13 16.23 -25.24
CA ILE A 203 24.34 15.78 -25.96
C ILE A 203 24.44 14.24 -26.04
N GLY A 204 23.51 13.54 -25.41
CA GLY A 204 23.32 12.10 -25.53
C GLY A 204 23.90 11.27 -24.39
N ASN A 205 24.40 11.87 -23.31
CA ASN A 205 24.81 11.12 -22.12
C ASN A 205 23.59 10.48 -21.47
N ILE A 206 23.75 9.25 -21.00
CA ILE A 206 22.68 8.48 -20.36
C ILE A 206 23.05 8.28 -18.90
N CYS A 207 22.21 8.76 -17.99
CA CYS A 207 22.30 8.42 -16.58
C CYS A 207 21.12 7.54 -16.16
N SER A 208 21.33 6.67 -15.18
CA SER A 208 20.26 5.79 -14.69
C SER A 208 20.40 5.52 -13.21
N ALA A 209 19.26 5.47 -12.51
CA ALA A 209 19.22 5.20 -11.09
C ALA A 209 17.91 4.51 -10.70
N GLY A 210 17.94 3.71 -9.64
CA GLY A 210 16.77 3.11 -9.04
C GLY A 210 16.01 4.11 -8.18
N PHE A 211 14.69 4.04 -8.20
CA PHE A 211 13.82 4.87 -7.37
C PHE A 211 12.68 4.04 -6.80
N ILE A 212 12.38 4.28 -5.53
CA ILE A 212 11.17 3.81 -4.86
C ILE A 212 10.10 4.90 -4.89
N TYR A 213 8.84 4.49 -5.05
CA TYR A 213 7.67 5.37 -5.11
C TYR A 213 6.62 4.85 -4.14
N PHE A 214 6.11 5.73 -3.30
CA PHE A 214 4.95 5.45 -2.45
C PHE A 214 3.76 6.22 -3.00
N HIS A 215 2.68 5.51 -3.29
CA HIS A 215 1.40 6.09 -3.70
C HIS A 215 0.35 5.77 -2.64
N PHE A 216 -0.21 6.79 -2.01
CA PHE A 216 -1.17 6.62 -0.92
C PHE A 216 -2.17 7.77 -0.86
N PHE A 217 -3.20 7.63 -0.04
CA PHE A 217 -4.14 8.71 0.29
C PHE A 217 -3.91 9.18 1.72
N THR A 218 -4.22 10.44 1.97
CA THR A 218 -4.12 11.06 3.30
C THR A 218 -5.46 11.66 3.71
N LYS A 219 -5.74 11.62 5.01
CA LYS A 219 -6.85 12.32 5.66
C LYS A 219 -6.33 13.09 6.88
N GLN A 220 -7.08 14.11 7.27
CA GLN A 220 -6.85 14.85 8.50
C GLN A 220 -8.01 14.60 9.47
N ALA A 221 -7.72 14.54 10.76
CA ALA A 221 -8.70 14.42 11.83
C ALA A 221 -8.26 15.24 13.05
N TYR A 222 -9.19 15.46 13.97
CA TYR A 222 -8.88 15.97 15.30
C TYR A 222 -8.69 14.79 16.28
N ILE A 223 -7.94 15.00 17.34
CA ILE A 223 -7.70 14.06 18.43
C ILE A 223 -8.59 14.53 19.56
N ILE A 224 -9.64 13.77 19.84
CA ILE A 224 -10.54 14.05 20.97
C ILE A 224 -9.87 13.60 22.26
#